data_AF-A0A3M2XZB1-F1
#
_entry.id   AF-A0A3M2XZB1-F1
#
_cell.length_a   1.000
_cell.length_b   1.000
_cell.length_c   1.000
_cell.angle_alpha   90.00
_cell.angle_beta   90.00
_cell.angle_gamma   90.00
#
_symmetry.space_group_name_H-M   'P 1'
#
loop_
_entity.id
_entity.type
_entity.pdbx_description
1 polymer ?
#
loop_
_entity_poly.entity_id
_entity_poly.type
_entity_poly.pdbx_seq_one_letter_code
_entity_poly.pdbx_strand_id
1 'polypeptide(L)'
;MPQDDQPARVLPARPEALRMKLGETALVVVYMQNAYASLGGYLDLAGFDVSSTGPVIANIKRACAAARAAGMPVIFFQNGWDPAYV
;
A
#
# COMPACT_ATOMS: atom_id res chain seq x y z
N MET A 1 4.97 7.11 -20.49
CA MET A 1 5.37 5.95 -19.66
C MET A 1 6.29 5.07 -20.48
N PRO A 2 7.24 4.33 -19.87
CA PRO A 2 8.02 3.33 -20.60
C PRO A 2 7.09 2.41 -21.38
N GLN A 3 7.52 1.98 -22.56
CA GLN A 3 6.76 1.05 -23.38
C GLN A 3 6.72 -0.31 -22.66
N ASP A 4 5.54 -0.71 -22.19
CA ASP A 4 5.37 -1.98 -21.47
C ASP A 4 5.16 -3.13 -22.46
N ASP A 5 6.28 -3.63 -22.96
CA ASP A 5 6.34 -4.77 -23.88
C ASP A 5 6.28 -6.11 -23.13
N GLN A 6 6.24 -6.11 -21.79
CA GLN A 6 6.13 -7.35 -21.03
C GLN A 6 4.72 -7.94 -21.14
N PRO A 7 4.60 -9.27 -21.33
CA PRO A 7 3.30 -9.92 -21.33
C PRO A 7 2.71 -9.90 -19.93
N ALA A 8 1.38 -9.88 -19.86
CA ALA A 8 0.69 -10.00 -18.60
C ALA A 8 0.99 -11.34 -17.91
N ARG A 9 0.97 -11.31 -16.58
CA ARG A 9 1.15 -12.47 -15.70
C ARG A 9 -0.18 -12.81 -15.04
N VAL A 10 -0.43 -14.10 -14.83
CA VAL A 10 -1.57 -14.58 -14.04
C VAL A 10 -1.05 -15.00 -12.67
N LEU A 11 -1.49 -14.31 -11.63
CA LEU A 11 -1.12 -14.60 -10.25
C LEU A 11 -2.21 -15.47 -9.59
N PRO A 12 -1.85 -16.52 -8.85
CA PRO A 12 -2.81 -17.26 -8.05
C PRO A 12 -3.36 -16.34 -6.96
N ALA A 13 -4.67 -16.13 -6.97
CA ALA A 13 -5.39 -15.28 -6.03
C ALA A 13 -6.76 -15.89 -5.73
N ARG A 14 -7.50 -15.25 -4.83
CA ARG A 14 -8.88 -15.61 -4.48
C ARG A 14 -9.79 -14.39 -4.70
N PRO A 15 -11.06 -14.60 -5.08
CA PRO A 15 -11.70 -15.89 -5.36
C PRO A 15 -11.21 -16.56 -6.65
N GLU A 16 -10.57 -15.81 -7.54
CA GLU A 16 -10.01 -16.30 -8.80
C GLU A 16 -8.61 -15.71 -9.06
N ALA A 17 -7.92 -16.25 -10.05
CA ALA A 17 -6.59 -15.79 -10.43
C ALA A 17 -6.63 -14.37 -11.02
N LEU A 18 -5.63 -13.56 -10.67
CA LEU A 18 -5.55 -12.16 -11.11
C LEU A 18 -4.58 -12.03 -12.28
N ARG A 19 -5.09 -11.55 -13.43
CA ARG A 19 -4.25 -11.17 -14.56
C ARG A 19 -3.73 -9.73 -14.38
N MET A 20 -2.42 -9.55 -14.33
CA MET A 20 -1.79 -8.24 -14.17
C MET A 20 -0.80 -7.96 -15.31
N LYS A 21 -0.89 -6.76 -15.87
CA LYS A 21 0.10 -6.22 -16.83
C LYS A 21 0.72 -4.96 -16.23
N LEU A 22 2.04 -4.83 -16.30
CA LEU A 22 2.78 -3.79 -15.57
C LEU A 22 2.31 -2.37 -15.92
N GLY A 23 2.15 -2.06 -17.20
CA GLY A 23 1.70 -0.77 -17.71
C GLY A 23 0.22 -0.46 -17.47
N GLU A 24 -0.54 -1.43 -16.95
CA GLU A 24 -1.95 -1.30 -16.58
C GLU A 24 -2.16 -1.40 -15.06
N THR A 25 -1.08 -1.55 -14.29
CA THR A 25 -1.13 -1.84 -12.84
C THR A 25 -0.36 -0.79 -12.04
N ALA A 26 -0.86 -0.46 -10.85
CA ALA A 26 -0.14 0.31 -9.85
C ALA A 26 -0.31 -0.31 -8.47
N LEU A 27 0.69 -0.14 -7.60
CA LEU A 27 0.57 -0.44 -6.18
C LEU A 27 0.07 0.79 -5.43
N VAL A 28 -1.07 0.68 -4.75
CA VAL A 28 -1.61 1.74 -3.88
C VAL A 28 -1.38 1.36 -2.42
N VAL A 29 -0.71 2.23 -1.67
CA VAL A 29 -0.50 2.09 -0.22
C VAL A 29 -1.36 3.11 0.50
N VAL A 30 -2.34 2.62 1.26
CA VAL A 30 -3.36 3.46 1.89
C VAL A 30 -3.06 3.65 3.38
N TYR A 31 -2.98 4.91 3.81
CA TYR A 31 -3.00 5.36 5.21
C TYR A 31 -1.98 4.68 6.14
N MET A 32 -0.81 4.34 5.60
CA MET A 32 0.30 3.80 6.37
C MET A 32 1.08 4.91 7.10
N GLN A 33 0.34 5.74 7.84
CA GLN A 33 0.81 6.88 8.61
C GLN A 33 0.99 6.48 10.08
N ASN A 34 1.93 7.12 10.77
CA ASN A 34 2.17 6.89 12.21
C ASN A 34 0.92 7.08 13.06
N ALA A 35 0.02 7.98 12.67
CA ALA A 35 -1.27 8.19 13.34
C ALA A 35 -2.11 6.90 13.44
N TYR A 36 -2.05 6.01 12.44
CA TYR A 36 -2.84 4.78 12.43
C TYR A 36 -2.03 3.54 12.85
N ALA A 37 -0.72 3.57 12.66
CA ALA A 37 0.11 2.35 12.72
C ALA A 37 1.23 2.37 13.77
N SER A 38 1.27 3.35 14.67
CA SER A 38 2.30 3.46 15.71
C SER A 38 1.70 3.56 17.10
N LEU A 39 2.43 3.03 18.09
CA LEU A 39 2.16 3.33 19.50
C LEU A 39 2.30 4.85 19.73
N GLY A 40 1.40 5.42 20.53
CA GLY A 40 1.23 6.86 20.69
C GLY A 40 0.61 7.58 19.49
N GLY A 41 0.20 6.85 18.45
CA GLY A 41 -0.56 7.39 17.32
C GLY A 41 -2.04 7.61 17.65
N TYR A 42 -2.77 8.27 16.75
CA TYR A 42 -4.21 8.54 16.86
C TYR A 42 -5.04 7.30 17.25
N LEU A 43 -4.86 6.15 16.58
CA LEU A 43 -5.65 4.95 16.91
C LEU A 43 -5.30 4.34 18.26
N ASP A 44 -4.02 4.31 18.61
CA ASP A 44 -3.56 3.84 19.93
C ASP A 44 -4.14 4.72 21.04
N LEU A 45 -4.05 6.04 20.88
CA LEU A 45 -4.62 7.02 21.82
C LEU A 45 -6.15 6.94 21.89
N ALA A 46 -6.81 6.54 20.80
CA ALA A 46 -8.25 6.29 20.77
C ALA A 46 -8.64 4.92 21.38
N GLY A 47 -7.68 4.11 21.81
CA GLY A 47 -7.90 2.83 22.49
C GLY A 47 -7.98 1.60 21.56
N PHE A 48 -7.62 1.74 20.28
CA PHE A 48 -7.51 0.59 19.38
C PHE A 48 -6.17 -0.13 19.56
N ASP A 49 -6.18 -1.44 19.48
CA ASP A 49 -4.95 -2.24 19.50
C ASP A 49 -4.18 -2.11 18.18
N VAL A 50 -3.03 -1.45 18.23
CA VAL A 50 -2.10 -1.29 17.10
C VAL A 50 -0.86 -2.18 17.20
N SER A 51 -0.78 -3.06 18.20
CA SER A 51 0.42 -3.90 18.45
C SER A 51 0.72 -4.87 17.31
N SER A 52 -0.29 -5.21 16.51
CA SER A 52 -0.21 -6.14 15.38
C SER A 52 0.17 -5.48 14.04
N THR A 53 0.47 -4.19 14.02
CA THR A 53 0.78 -3.43 12.79
C THR A 53 2.16 -3.74 12.20
N GLY A 54 3.13 -4.16 13.01
CA GLY A 54 4.51 -4.42 12.59
C GLY A 54 4.64 -5.40 11.39
N PRO A 55 4.03 -6.59 11.43
CA PRO A 55 4.02 -7.52 10.30
C PRO A 55 3.40 -6.94 9.01
N VAL A 56 2.35 -6.11 9.14
CA VAL A 56 1.72 -5.44 7.99
C VAL A 56 2.67 -4.45 7.35
N ILE A 57 3.35 -3.62 8.16
CA ILE A 57 4.36 -2.66 7.69
C ILE A 57 5.48 -3.39 6.94
N ALA A 58 5.97 -4.51 7.48
CA ALA A 58 7.00 -5.32 6.83
C ALA A 58 6.53 -5.86 5.46
N ASN A 59 5.30 -6.37 5.37
CA ASN A 59 4.72 -6.86 4.12
C ASN A 59 4.57 -5.73 3.07
N ILE A 60 4.09 -4.55 3.49
CA ILE A 60 3.97 -3.36 2.63
C ILE A 60 5.35 -2.95 2.10
N LYS A 61 6.38 -2.96 2.96
CA LYS A 61 7.75 -2.66 2.54
C LYS A 61 8.25 -3.62 1.46
N ARG A 62 7.98 -4.93 1.62
CA ARG A 62 8.33 -5.93 0.60
C ARG A 62 7.59 -5.69 -0.72
N ALA A 63 6.29 -5.41 -0.66
CA ALA A 63 5.49 -5.10 -1.85
C ALA A 63 5.99 -3.84 -2.57
N CYS A 64 6.31 -2.77 -1.83
CA CYS A 64 6.85 -1.55 -2.40
C CYS A 64 8.22 -1.77 -3.07
N ALA A 65 9.09 -2.57 -2.45
CA ALA A 65 10.39 -2.90 -3.03
C ALA A 65 10.23 -3.66 -4.36
N ALA A 66 9.37 -4.68 -4.39
CA ALA A 66 9.08 -5.45 -5.60
C ALA A 66 8.46 -4.58 -6.71
N ALA A 67 7.46 -3.76 -6.37
CA ALA A 67 6.81 -2.86 -7.33
C ALA A 67 7.81 -1.86 -7.94
N ARG A 68 8.64 -1.22 -7.10
CA ARG A 68 9.68 -0.29 -7.58
C ARG A 68 10.73 -0.98 -8.45
N ALA A 69 11.18 -2.16 -8.06
CA ALA A 69 12.14 -2.94 -8.86
C ALA A 69 11.57 -3.33 -10.23
N ALA A 70 10.26 -3.57 -10.32
CA ALA A 70 9.56 -3.84 -11.57
C ALA A 70 9.24 -2.58 -12.39
N GLY A 71 9.49 -1.37 -11.88
CA GLY A 71 9.09 -0.12 -12.54
C GLY A 71 7.58 0.18 -12.45
N MET A 72 6.86 -0.50 -11.55
CA MET A 72 5.44 -0.27 -11.32
C MET A 72 5.22 1.03 -10.55
N PRO A 73 4.25 1.88 -10.93
CA PRO A 73 3.86 3.04 -10.13
C PRO A 73 3.49 2.63 -8.70
N VAL A 74 4.02 3.36 -7.72
CA VAL A 74 3.66 3.19 -6.31
C VAL A 74 3.07 4.51 -5.81
N ILE A 75 1.80 4.47 -5.41
CA ILE A 75 1.02 5.65 -5.02
C ILE A 75 0.69 5.55 -3.54
N PHE A 76 1.00 6.60 -2.78
CA PHE A 76 0.72 6.67 -1.36
C PHE A 76 -0.46 7.60 -1.10
N PHE A 77 -1.44 7.10 -0.35
CA PHE A 77 -2.56 7.90 0.13
C PHE A 77 -2.30 8.29 1.58
N GLN A 78 -2.43 9.58 1.85
CA GLN A 78 -2.35 10.14 3.18
C GLN A 78 -3.71 10.72 3.54
N ASN A 79 -4.29 10.24 4.63
CA ASN A 79 -5.46 10.89 5.22
C ASN A 79 -5.02 12.16 5.94
N GLY A 80 -5.85 13.20 5.84
CA GLY A 80 -5.66 14.45 6.54
C GLY A 80 -6.87 15.34 6.33
N TRP A 81 -6.95 16.37 7.16
CA TRP A 81 -7.96 17.41 7.06
C TRP A 81 -7.30 18.72 6.70
N ASP A 82 -8.07 19.59 6.05
CA ASP A 82 -7.64 20.98 5.86
C ASP A 82 -7.42 21.63 7.24
N PRO A 83 -6.41 22.50 7.41
CA PRO A 83 -6.23 23.24 8.66
C PRO A 83 -7.47 24.03 9.11
N ALA A 84 -8.34 24.44 8.18
CA ALA A 84 -9.60 25.13 8.44
C ALA A 84 -10.81 24.18 8.50
N TYR A 85 -10.60 22.86 8.56
CA TYR A 85 -11.68 21.89 8.66
C TYR A 85 -12.41 22.01 10.01
N VAL A 86 -13.73 22.27 9.94
CA VAL A 86 -14.66 22.39 11.08
C VAL A 86 -15.54 21.16 11.24
#